data_AF-A0A7Y2I3N6-F1
#
_entry.id   AF-A0A7Y2I3N6-F1
#
_cell.length_a   1.000
_cell.length_b   1.000
_cell.length_c   1.000
_cell.angle_alpha   90.00
_cell.angle_beta   90.00
_cell.angle_gamma   90.00
#
_symmetry.space_group_name_H-M   'P 1'
#
loop_
_entity.id
_entity.type
_entity.pdbx_description
1 polymer ?
#
loop_
_entity_poly.entity_id
_entity_poly.type
_entity_poly.pdbx_seq_one_letter_code
_entity_poly.pdbx_strand_id
1 'polypeptide(L)' 'MRFLVIGSGIAGLSFALRVADLGEVVVVTKKGIADSATNL' A
#
# COMPACT_ATOMS: atom_id res chain seq x y z
N MET A 1 13.72 -9.59 -1.12
CA MET A 1 13.42 -8.68 0.00
C MET A 1 11.92 -8.64 0.19
N ARG A 2 11.39 -8.47 1.42
CA ARG A 2 9.94 -8.41 1.66
C ARG A 2 9.61 -7.15 2.44
N PHE A 3 8.57 -6.44 2.02
CA PHE A 3 8.08 -5.23 2.66
C PHE A 3 6.66 -5.46 3.18
N LEU A 4 6.42 -5.00 4.41
CA LEU A 4 5.08 -4.95 4.99
C LEU A 4 4.68 -3.49 5.14
N VAL A 5 3.59 -3.10 4.48
CA VAL A 5 3.00 -1.76 4.57
C VAL A 5 1.69 -1.87 5.32
N ILE A 6 1.56 -1.12 6.41
CA ILE A 6 0.35 -1.08 7.23
C ILE A 6 -0.39 0.23 6.94
N GLY A 7 -1.54 0.13 6.27
CA GLY A 7 -2.40 1.22 5.85
C GLY A 7 -2.48 1.39 4.32
N SER A 8 -3.69 1.64 3.81
CA SER A 8 -3.98 1.88 2.38
C SER A 8 -4.17 3.36 2.04
N GLY A 9 -3.65 4.27 2.89
CA GLY A 9 -3.66 5.70 2.61
C GLY A 9 -2.63 6.10 1.53
N ILE A 10 -2.66 7.37 1.12
CA ILE A 10 -1.80 7.88 0.03
C ILE A 10 -0.31 7.66 0.29
N ALA A 11 0.15 7.85 1.53
CA ALA A 11 1.55 7.63 1.90
C ALA A 11 1.94 6.13 1.83
N GLY A 12 1.07 5.25 2.33
CA GLY A 12 1.31 3.81 2.35
C GLY A 12 1.38 3.22 0.94
N LEU A 13 0.41 3.56 0.08
CA LEU A 13 0.38 3.08 -1.30
C LEU A 13 1.51 3.68 -2.16
N SER A 14 1.82 4.97 -1.97
CA SER A 14 2.93 5.61 -2.71
C SER A 14 4.28 4.99 -2.34
N PHE A 15 4.50 4.64 -1.08
CA PHE A 15 5.67 3.88 -0.67
C PHE A 15 5.66 2.46 -1.25
N ALA A 16 4.53 1.74 -1.15
CA ALA A 16 4.39 0.37 -1.66
C ALA A 16 4.77 0.27 -3.15
N LEU A 17 4.31 1.22 -3.97
CA LEU A 17 4.64 1.28 -5.40
C LEU A 17 6.14 1.49 -5.64
N ARG A 18 6.79 2.39 -4.88
CA ARG A 18 8.22 2.68 -5.06
C ARG A 18 9.13 1.50 -4.75
N VAL A 19 8.71 0.61 -3.86
CA VAL A 19 9.53 -0.52 -3.40
C VAL A 19 9.14 -1.85 -4.05
N ALA A 20 8.07 -1.87 -4.86
CA ALA A 20 7.60 -3.06 -5.57
C ALA A 20 8.64 -3.63 -6.54
N ASP A 21 9.45 -2.78 -7.17
CA ASP A 21 10.53 -3.21 -8.06
C ASP A 21 11.71 -3.86 -7.31
N LEU A 22 11.80 -3.62 -5.99
CA LEU A 22 12.90 -4.10 -5.15
C LEU A 22 12.55 -5.40 -4.40
N GLY A 23 11.28 -5.81 -4.39
CA GLY A 23 10.84 -7.00 -3.71
C GLY A 23 9.33 -7.08 -3.51
N GLU A 24 8.90 -8.17 -2.89
CA GLU A 24 7.49 -8.43 -2.64
C GLU A 24 6.94 -7.47 -1.56
N VAL A 25 5.79 -6.88 -1.83
CA VAL A 25 5.12 -5.93 -0.93
C VAL A 25 3.77 -6.48 -0.52
N VAL A 26 3.57 -6.62 0.78
CA VAL A 26 2.27 -6.98 1.37
C VAL A 26 1.68 -5.73 2.01
N VAL A 27 0.49 -5.33 1.56
CA VAL A 27 -0.25 -4.19 2.14
C VAL A 27 -1.37 -4.73 3.02
N VAL A 28 -1.36 -4.33 4.30
CA VAL A 28 -2.40 -4.67 5.28
C VAL A 28 -3.15 -3.39 5.63
N THR A 29 -4.46 -3.38 5.45
CA THR A 29 -5.31 -2.24 5.80
C THR A 29 -6.56 -2.70 6.52
N LYS A 30 -7.08 -1.85 7.41
CA LYS A 30 -8.35 -2.08 8.12
C LYS A 30 -9.57 -1.81 7.23
N LYS A 31 -9.39 -0.97 6.21
CA LYS A 31 -10.40 -0.53 5.26
C LYS A 31 -10.30 -1.38 3.98
N GLY A 32 -11.39 -1.59 3.24
CA GLY A 32 -11.30 -2.33 1.97
C GLY A 32 -10.30 -1.67 1.01
N ILE A 33 -9.65 -2.42 0.11
CA ILE A 33 -8.67 -1.85 -0.85
C ILE A 33 -9.22 -0.64 -1.62
N ALA A 34 -10.54 -0.62 -1.89
CA ALA A 34 -11.26 0.45 -2.58
C ALA A 34 -11.54 1.70 -1.72
N ASP A 35 -11.30 1.63 -0.41
CA ASP A 35 -11.58 2.70 0.56
C ASP A 35 -10.36 3.63 0.73
N SER A 36 -9.60 3.76 -0.36
CA SER A 36 -8.48 4.66 -0.58
C SER A 36 -8.98 6.10 -0.73
N ALA A 37 -8.15 7.09 -0.42
CA ALA A 37 -8.50 8.53 -0.39
C ALA A 37 -8.81 9.14 -1.79
N THR A 38 -9.11 8.33 -2.79
CA THR A 38 -9.49 8.75 -4.15
C THR A 38 -10.56 7.81 -4.69
N ASN A 39 -11.73 7.85 -4.06
CA ASN A 39 -12.96 7.35 -4.66
C ASN A 39 -13.68 8.58 -5.22
N LEU A 40 -13.69 8.75 -6.55
CA LEU A 40 -14.46 9.77 -7.24
C LEU A 40 -15.93 9.35 -7.35
#